data_AF-A0A1K1NWB3-F1
#
_entry.id   AF-A0A1K1NWB3-F1
#
_cell.length_a   1.000
_cell.length_b   1.000
_cell.length_c   1.000
_cell.angle_alpha   90.00
_cell.angle_beta   90.00
_cell.angle_gamma   90.00
#
_symmetry.space_group_name_H-M   'P 1'
#
loop_
_entity.id
_entity.type
_entity.pdbx_description
1 polymer ?
#
loop_
_entity_poly.entity_id
_entity_poly.type
_entity_poly.pdbx_seq_one_letter_code
_entity_poly.pdbx_strand_id
1 'polypeptide(L)'
;MHESFCPSQKRSKKPTLFLAIDMWGIEGEYADGNWHVLLHRFALDWSKEHPDQAPATLWSSVQPCSLFANGSSCYVSGSSRLPDAFFQQLESFLRSEFGNCARIGGEIQVNPDEWRVYLHFENGAVWEKYNGYEWRELKL
;
A
#
# COMPACT_ATOMS: atom_id res chain seq x y z
N MET A 1 -6.02 -27.97 -13.52
CA MET A 1 -6.86 -26.78 -13.28
C MET A 1 -6.16 -25.99 -12.19
N HIS A 2 -5.54 -24.86 -12.52
CA HIS A 2 -5.11 -23.93 -11.47
C HIS A 2 -6.38 -23.27 -10.94
N GLU A 3 -6.72 -23.53 -9.68
CA GLU A 3 -7.75 -22.73 -9.00
C GLU A 3 -7.29 -21.27 -9.02
N SER A 4 -8.06 -20.41 -9.68
CA SER A 4 -7.78 -18.98 -9.69
C SER A 4 -7.85 -18.48 -8.25
N PHE A 5 -6.71 -18.04 -7.71
CA PHE A 5 -6.65 -17.45 -6.37
C PHE A 5 -7.56 -16.23 -6.33
N CYS A 6 -8.53 -16.21 -5.41
CA CYS A 6 -9.49 -15.14 -5.25
C CYS A 6 -9.56 -14.74 -3.77
N PRO A 7 -8.63 -13.87 -3.32
CA PRO A 7 -8.53 -13.52 -1.92
C PRO A 7 -9.75 -12.74 -1.45
N SER A 8 -10.18 -13.05 -0.24
CA SER A 8 -11.22 -12.29 0.44
C SER A 8 -10.63 -10.98 0.97
N GLN A 9 -10.85 -9.89 0.23
CA GLN A 9 -10.41 -8.54 0.58
C GLN A 9 -10.77 -8.20 2.03
N LYS A 10 -9.80 -7.72 2.81
CA LYS A 10 -9.97 -7.41 4.22
C LYS A 10 -10.05 -5.90 4.42
N ARG A 11 -10.99 -5.46 5.24
CA ARG A 11 -11.11 -4.06 5.65
C ARG A 11 -11.05 -3.93 7.16
N SER A 12 -10.55 -2.80 7.64
CA SER A 12 -10.72 -2.42 9.03
C SER A 12 -12.14 -1.88 9.26
N LYS A 13 -12.75 -2.20 10.40
CA LYS A 13 -13.99 -1.55 10.88
C LYS A 13 -13.70 -0.29 11.69
N LYS A 14 -12.42 -0.02 11.98
CA LYS A 14 -11.94 1.14 12.75
C LYS A 14 -10.97 1.93 11.87
N PRO A 15 -10.76 3.23 12.15
CA PRO A 15 -9.67 3.98 11.54
C PRO A 15 -8.33 3.25 11.73
N THR A 16 -7.49 3.30 10.70
CA THR A 16 -6.13 2.75 10.68
C THR A 16 -5.18 3.81 10.16
N LEU A 17 -3.88 3.68 10.46
CA LEU A 17 -2.90 4.61 9.92
C LEU A 17 -2.99 4.69 8.39
N PHE A 18 -2.79 5.90 7.88
CA PHE A 18 -2.56 6.11 6.47
C PHE A 18 -1.24 6.82 6.23
N LEU A 19 -0.62 6.44 5.12
CA LEU A 19 0.54 7.08 4.56
C LEU A 19 0.10 7.86 3.31
N ALA A 20 0.42 9.15 3.25
CA ALA A 20 0.25 9.94 2.05
C ALA A 20 1.57 10.01 1.28
N ILE A 21 1.49 9.84 -0.04
CA ILE A 21 2.61 9.87 -0.97
C ILE A 21 2.37 11.00 -1.98
N ASP A 22 3.23 12.01 -1.94
CA ASP A 22 3.23 13.15 -2.86
C ASP A 22 3.78 12.73 -4.22
N MET A 23 2.92 12.14 -5.05
CA MET A 23 3.30 11.65 -6.38
C MET A 23 3.85 12.74 -7.31
N TRP A 24 3.56 14.01 -7.02
CA TRP A 24 3.97 15.16 -7.84
C TRP A 24 5.30 15.75 -7.40
N GLY A 25 5.69 15.54 -6.14
CA GLY A 25 6.98 15.98 -5.59
C GLY A 25 8.11 14.96 -5.79
N ILE A 26 7.80 13.74 -6.23
CA ILE A 26 8.81 12.72 -6.51
C ILE A 26 9.51 13.04 -7.83
N GLU A 27 10.83 13.19 -7.76
CA GLU A 27 11.72 13.44 -8.90
C GLU A 27 12.63 12.23 -9.16
N GLY A 28 13.30 12.19 -10.32
CA GLY A 28 14.29 11.16 -10.64
C GLY A 28 13.68 9.81 -11.05
N GLU A 29 14.35 8.72 -10.68
CA GLU A 29 14.01 7.37 -11.17
C GLU A 29 12.61 6.88 -10.75
N TYR A 30 12.08 7.43 -9.66
CA TYR A 30 10.78 7.05 -9.10
C TYR A 30 9.63 7.98 -9.51
N ALA A 31 9.90 8.99 -10.35
CA ALA A 31 8.88 9.88 -10.90
C ALA A 31 7.90 9.13 -11.84
N ASP A 32 6.84 9.81 -12.28
CA ASP A 32 5.86 9.31 -13.25
C ASP A 32 5.19 7.98 -12.88
N GLY A 33 5.03 7.73 -11.58
CA GLY A 33 4.40 6.52 -11.06
C GLY A 33 5.35 5.34 -10.82
N ASN A 34 6.63 5.47 -11.16
CA ASN A 34 7.61 4.39 -10.94
C ASN A 34 7.81 4.06 -9.46
N TRP A 35 7.53 5.00 -8.55
CA TRP A 35 7.56 4.78 -7.09
C TRP A 35 6.71 3.59 -6.60
N HIS A 36 5.72 3.12 -7.38
CA HIS A 36 4.97 1.89 -7.06
C HIS A 36 5.88 0.67 -6.88
N VAL A 37 7.02 0.60 -7.58
CA VAL A 37 8.00 -0.49 -7.44
C VAL A 37 8.55 -0.58 -6.01
N LEU A 38 8.66 0.56 -5.32
CA LEU A 38 9.13 0.62 -3.94
C LEU A 38 8.11 0.01 -2.98
N LEU A 39 6.82 0.30 -3.15
CA LEU A 39 5.78 -0.36 -2.37
C LEU A 39 5.76 -1.87 -2.59
N HIS A 40 5.96 -2.32 -3.84
CA HIS A 40 6.02 -3.74 -4.17
C HIS A 40 7.22 -4.42 -3.51
N ARG A 41 8.40 -3.81 -3.58
CA ARG A 41 9.62 -4.28 -2.92
C ARG A 41 9.45 -4.37 -1.41
N PHE A 42 8.99 -3.29 -0.79
CA PHE A 42 8.75 -3.27 0.65
C PHE A 42 7.75 -4.36 1.08
N ALA A 43 6.64 -4.53 0.35
CA ALA A 43 5.64 -5.53 0.67
C ALA A 43 6.21 -6.96 0.60
N LEU A 44 7.02 -7.26 -0.42
CA LEU A 44 7.67 -8.57 -0.54
C LEU A 44 8.65 -8.83 0.59
N ASP A 45 9.46 -7.85 0.96
CA ASP A 45 10.44 -8.00 2.03
C ASP A 45 9.72 -8.11 3.40
N TRP A 46 8.68 -7.31 3.64
CA TRP A 46 7.81 -7.46 4.80
C TRP A 46 7.23 -8.88 4.93
N SER A 47 6.71 -9.43 3.82
CA SER A 47 6.12 -10.78 3.81
C SER A 47 7.13 -11.88 4.13
N LYS A 48 8.39 -11.72 3.71
CA LYS A 48 9.48 -12.66 4.04
C LYS A 48 9.88 -12.57 5.51
N GLU A 49 9.93 -11.37 6.07
CA GLU A 49 10.28 -11.13 7.47
C GLU A 49 9.15 -11.51 8.44
N HIS A 50 7.91 -11.47 7.97
CA HIS A 50 6.70 -11.75 8.77
C HIS A 50 5.85 -12.84 8.10
N PRO A 51 6.34 -14.09 7.97
CA PRO A 51 5.62 -15.16 7.27
C PRO A 51 4.28 -15.52 7.93
N ASP A 52 4.13 -15.24 9.23
CA ASP A 52 2.91 -15.50 10.01
C ASP A 52 1.91 -14.32 9.98
N GLN A 53 2.15 -13.30 9.15
CA GLN A 53 1.23 -12.18 8.95
C GLN A 53 -0.17 -12.70 8.56
N ALA A 54 -1.16 -12.41 9.42
CA ALA A 54 -2.54 -12.77 9.14
C ALA A 54 -3.03 -12.10 7.84
N PRO A 55 -3.96 -12.71 7.09
CA PRO A 55 -4.42 -12.16 5.82
C PRO A 55 -4.86 -10.71 5.93
N ALA A 56 -4.31 -9.86 5.07
CA ALA A 56 -4.48 -8.41 5.16
C ALA A 56 -4.50 -7.75 3.78
N THR A 57 -5.12 -6.58 3.69
CA THR A 57 -5.21 -5.84 2.43
C THR A 57 -4.65 -4.44 2.64
N LEU A 58 -3.76 -4.04 1.75
CA LEU A 58 -3.32 -2.67 1.58
C LEU A 58 -4.22 -2.03 0.51
N TRP A 59 -4.82 -0.91 0.85
CA TRP A 59 -5.72 -0.13 0.02
C TRP A 59 -5.01 1.13 -0.45
N SER A 60 -5.39 1.63 -1.63
CA SER A 60 -4.94 2.92 -2.12
C SER A 60 -6.11 3.78 -2.61
N SER A 61 -5.94 5.09 -2.54
CA SER A 61 -6.86 6.05 -3.16
C SER A 61 -6.10 7.34 -3.48
N VAL A 62 -6.41 7.98 -4.61
CA VAL A 62 -5.86 9.32 -4.93
C VAL A 62 -6.87 10.34 -4.47
N GLN A 63 -6.47 11.21 -3.54
CA GLN A 63 -7.38 12.12 -2.86
C GLN A 63 -6.75 13.51 -2.67
N PRO A 64 -7.56 14.56 -2.46
CA PRO A 64 -7.07 15.85 -2.04
C PRO A 64 -6.21 15.74 -0.77
N CYS A 65 -5.06 16.41 -0.75
CA CYS A 65 -4.10 16.30 0.33
C CYS A 65 -3.69 17.67 0.86
N SER A 66 -3.72 17.83 2.18
CA SER A 66 -3.23 19.02 2.89
C SER A 66 -1.82 18.84 3.47
N LEU A 67 -1.27 17.62 3.43
CA LEU A 67 0.08 17.33 3.96
C LEU A 67 1.18 17.83 3.03
N PHE A 68 0.87 18.01 1.75
CA PHE A 68 1.78 18.42 0.69
C PHE A 68 1.16 19.58 -0.10
N ALA A 69 2.01 20.41 -0.71
CA ALA A 69 1.55 21.60 -1.44
C ALA A 69 0.84 21.26 -2.78
N ASN A 70 1.00 20.03 -3.29
CA ASN A 70 0.60 19.63 -4.64
C ASN A 70 -0.90 19.26 -4.78
N GLY A 71 -1.72 19.56 -3.77
CA GLY A 71 -3.18 19.50 -3.83
C GLY A 71 -3.80 18.10 -3.82
N SER A 72 -3.11 17.07 -4.33
CA SER A 72 -3.54 15.66 -4.26
C SER A 72 -2.37 14.72 -4.00
N SER A 73 -2.65 13.56 -3.41
CA SER A 73 -1.64 12.55 -3.10
C SER A 73 -2.23 11.15 -3.14
N CYS A 74 -1.38 10.15 -3.28
CA CYS A 74 -1.80 8.75 -3.11
C CYS A 74 -1.80 8.40 -1.64
N TYR A 75 -2.96 8.05 -1.11
CA TYR A 75 -3.12 7.58 0.25
C TYR A 75 -3.07 6.07 0.22
N VAL A 76 -2.28 5.47 1.11
CA VAL A 76 -2.29 4.03 1.35
C VAL A 76 -2.64 3.74 2.81
N SER A 77 -3.50 2.76 3.03
CA SER A 77 -3.94 2.36 4.37
C SER A 77 -4.30 0.87 4.40
N GLY A 78 -4.25 0.27 5.58
CA GLY A 78 -4.34 -1.18 5.76
C GLY A 78 -5.66 -1.63 6.35
N SER A 79 -5.94 -2.92 6.20
CA SER A 79 -6.90 -3.59 7.08
C SER A 79 -6.36 -3.64 8.52
N SER A 80 -7.22 -3.96 9.49
CA SER A 80 -6.84 -4.06 10.91
C SER A 80 -5.82 -5.17 11.23
N ARG A 81 -5.35 -5.90 10.22
CA ARG A 81 -4.33 -6.95 10.36
C ARG A 81 -2.95 -6.46 9.95
N LEU A 82 -2.83 -5.33 9.24
CA LEU A 82 -1.53 -4.68 9.05
C LEU A 82 -1.22 -3.83 10.29
N PRO A 83 -0.13 -4.12 11.02
CA PRO A 83 0.21 -3.39 12.24
C PRO A 83 0.74 -1.99 11.91
N ASP A 84 0.67 -1.07 12.88
CA ASP A 84 1.21 0.30 12.71
C ASP A 84 2.71 0.31 12.36
N ALA A 85 3.46 -0.68 12.85
CA ALA A 85 4.86 -0.88 12.51
C ALA A 85 5.09 -1.06 11.00
N PHE A 86 4.14 -1.65 10.27
CA PHE A 86 4.19 -1.73 8.80
C PHE A 86 4.27 -0.33 8.19
N PHE A 87 3.39 0.58 8.62
CA PHE A 87 3.32 1.94 8.07
C PHE A 87 4.52 2.78 8.46
N GLN A 88 5.01 2.65 9.70
CA GLN A 88 6.19 3.36 10.17
C GLN A 88 7.46 2.94 9.41
N GLN A 89 7.65 1.63 9.20
CA GLN A 89 8.77 1.12 8.42
C GLN A 89 8.64 1.49 6.94
N LEU A 90 7.42 1.43 6.40
CA LEU A 90 7.16 1.85 5.02
C LEU A 90 7.47 3.34 4.82
N GLU A 91 7.02 4.21 5.72
CA GLU A 91 7.36 5.63 5.69
C GLU A 91 8.89 5.83 5.69
N SER A 92 9.60 5.19 6.61
CA SER A 92 11.06 5.31 6.71
C SER A 92 11.76 4.83 5.43
N PHE A 93 11.30 3.71 4.87
CA PHE A 93 11.85 3.16 3.64
C PHE A 93 11.65 4.12 2.46
N LEU A 94 10.42 4.57 2.22
CA LEU A 94 10.12 5.49 1.12
C LEU A 94 10.86 6.83 1.27
N ARG A 95 10.96 7.35 2.50
CA ARG A 95 11.70 8.60 2.75
C ARG A 95 13.20 8.46 2.50
N SER A 96 13.76 7.27 2.64
CA SER A 96 15.17 7.01 2.29
C SER A 96 15.41 7.03 0.78
N GLU A 97 14.39 6.74 -0.02
CA GLU A 97 14.48 6.66 -1.49
C GLU A 97 14.16 8.00 -2.18
N PHE A 98 13.12 8.72 -1.73
CA PHE A 98 12.67 9.96 -2.38
C PHE A 98 12.39 11.13 -1.42
N GLY A 99 12.98 11.08 -0.22
CA GLY A 99 12.95 12.19 0.73
C GLY A 99 11.57 12.44 1.34
N ASN A 100 11.16 13.71 1.47
CA ASN A 100 9.97 14.07 2.24
C ASN A 100 8.63 13.85 1.52
N CYS A 101 8.60 13.12 0.40
CA CYS A 101 7.38 12.87 -0.39
C CYS A 101 6.52 11.72 0.15
N ALA A 102 6.87 11.10 1.28
CA ALA A 102 6.03 10.15 1.99
C ALA A 102 5.89 10.56 3.45
N ARG A 103 4.66 10.57 3.98
CA ARG A 103 4.40 10.90 5.37
C ARG A 103 3.17 10.22 5.94
N ILE A 104 3.23 9.76 7.18
CA ILE A 104 2.04 9.32 7.91
C ILE A 104 1.19 10.53 8.28
N GLY A 105 -0.07 10.52 7.85
CA GLY A 105 -0.98 11.66 8.01
C GLY A 105 -1.92 11.59 9.21
N GLY A 106 -1.95 10.46 9.91
CA GLY A 106 -2.89 10.14 10.98
C GLY A 106 -3.65 8.85 10.67
N GLU A 107 -4.91 8.79 11.10
CA GLU A 107 -5.78 7.63 10.87
C GLU A 107 -6.90 7.96 9.89
N ILE A 108 -7.30 6.97 9.08
CA ILE A 108 -8.42 7.06 8.16
C ILE A 108 -9.24 5.78 8.18
N GLN A 109 -10.54 5.90 7.91
CA GLN A 109 -11.38 4.75 7.67
C GLN A 109 -11.48 4.51 6.16
N VAL A 110 -11.03 3.34 5.71
CA VAL A 110 -11.09 2.94 4.30
C VAL A 110 -12.55 2.80 3.85
N ASN A 111 -12.92 3.57 2.81
CA ASN A 111 -14.21 3.48 2.12
C ASN A 111 -14.04 2.61 0.85
N PRO A 112 -14.68 1.43 0.75
CA PRO A 112 -14.49 0.53 -0.39
C PRO A 112 -15.01 1.10 -1.73
N ASP A 113 -15.86 2.13 -1.71
CA ASP A 113 -16.36 2.77 -2.93
C ASP A 113 -15.36 3.79 -3.51
N GLU A 114 -14.42 4.29 -2.69
CA GLU A 114 -13.44 5.33 -3.06
C GLU A 114 -12.00 4.79 -3.07
N TRP A 115 -11.78 3.64 -2.43
CA TRP A 115 -10.47 3.00 -2.30
C TRP A 115 -10.42 1.74 -3.13
N ARG A 116 -9.32 1.57 -3.85
CA ARG A 116 -9.02 0.34 -4.57
C ARG A 116 -8.11 -0.54 -3.73
N VAL A 117 -8.30 -1.85 -3.83
CA VAL A 117 -7.29 -2.78 -3.33
C VAL A 117 -6.01 -2.56 -4.11
N TYR A 118 -4.92 -2.34 -3.38
CA TYR A 118 -3.60 -2.16 -3.93
C TYR A 118 -2.81 -3.48 -3.89
N LEU A 119 -2.62 -4.02 -2.68
CA LEU A 119 -1.95 -5.31 -2.45
C LEU A 119 -2.72 -6.15 -1.44
N HIS A 120 -2.55 -7.47 -1.50
CA HIS A 120 -3.09 -8.40 -0.52
C HIS A 120 -2.01 -9.35 -0.02
N PHE A 121 -1.97 -9.56 1.29
CA PHE A 121 -1.05 -10.46 1.97
C PHE A 121 -1.84 -11.70 2.38
N GLU A 122 -1.45 -12.87 1.90
CA GLU A 122 -2.08 -14.15 2.26
C GLU A 122 -1.14 -15.31 1.92
N ASN A 123 -1.09 -16.31 2.82
CA ASN A 123 -0.26 -17.51 2.69
C ASN A 123 1.24 -17.23 2.50
N GLY A 124 1.78 -16.23 3.21
CA GLY A 124 3.20 -15.84 3.13
C GLY A 124 3.60 -15.15 1.81
N ALA A 125 2.62 -14.88 0.94
CA ALA A 125 2.82 -14.24 -0.35
C ALA A 125 2.09 -12.88 -0.43
N VAL A 126 2.55 -12.06 -1.37
CA VAL A 126 1.91 -10.78 -1.73
C VAL A 126 1.23 -10.96 -3.08
N TRP A 127 0.01 -10.45 -3.18
CA TRP A 127 -0.84 -10.59 -4.34
C TRP A 127 -1.28 -9.22 -4.83
N GLU A 128 -1.32 -9.04 -6.15
CA GLU A 128 -1.82 -7.84 -6.80
C GLU A 128 -2.95 -8.18 -7.78
N LYS A 129 -3.78 -7.19 -8.06
CA LYS A 129 -4.76 -7.30 -9.15
C LYS A 129 -4.10 -7.05 -10.49
N TYR A 130 -3.95 -8.11 -11.27
CA TYR A 130 -3.57 -8.06 -12.67
C TYR A 130 -4.80 -7.78 -13.55
N ASN A 131 -4.68 -6.83 -14.49
CA ASN A 131 -5.76 -6.43 -15.41
C ASN A 131 -7.08 -6.00 -14.72
N GLY A 132 -7.05 -5.63 -13.43
CA GLY A 132 -8.21 -5.17 -12.66
C GLY A 132 -9.14 -6.26 -12.11
N TYR A 133 -9.01 -7.50 -12.59
CA TYR A 133 -9.90 -8.61 -12.23
C TYR A 133 -9.16 -9.81 -11.65
N GLU A 134 -8.06 -10.21 -12.26
CA GLU A 134 -7.34 -11.42 -11.91
C GLU A 134 -6.33 -11.13 -10.81
N TRP A 135 -6.08 -12.12 -9.95
CA TRP A 135 -5.03 -12.02 -8.96
C TRP A 135 -3.81 -12.80 -9.42
N ARG A 136 -2.65 -12.20 -9.23
CA ARG A 136 -1.38 -12.89 -9.37
C ARG A 136 -0.51 -12.62 -8.16
N GLU A 137 0.34 -13.58 -7.86
CA GLU A 137 1.42 -13.40 -6.92
C GLU A 137 2.37 -12.32 -7.48
N LEU A 138 2.70 -11.35 -6.64
CA LEU A 138 3.61 -10.28 -6.97
C LEU A 138 5.03 -10.87 -7.11
N LYS A 139 5.65 -10.62 -8.25
CA LYS A 139 7.04 -10.99 -8.56
C LYS A 139 7.73 -9.74 -9.13
N LEU A 140 8.89 -9.41 -8.58
CA LEU A 140 9.77 -8.34 -9.07
C LEU A 140 10.78 -8.88 -10.09
#